data_AF-A0A954MR74-F1
#
_entry.id   AF-A0A954MR74-F1
#
_cell.length_a   1.000
_cell.length_b   1.000
_cell.length_c   1.000
_cell.angle_alpha   90.00
_cell.angle_beta   90.00
_cell.angle_gamma   90.00
#
_symmetry.space_group_name_H-M   'P 1'
#
loop_
_entity.id
_entity.type
_entity.pdbx_description
1 polymer ?
#
loop_
_entity_poly.entity_id
_entity_poly.type
_entity_poly.pdbx_seq_one_letter_code
_entity_poly.pdbx_strand_id
1 'polypeptide(L)'
;MFDSLPYRNDAAVIFRRLIRSLPTRRGVLGVATCDKGLPAMMLALAAMHDLPSVLVPGGVTLPPTHGEDAGKVQTIGARYVHGDMTLDEASIAGCAACGTAGGGCQFLGTAATSQVIGEALGLSLPHSALAPSGQPVWIDMAARSAKALMQLADRGLKMRDILTAGSIRNAMVVHAAVGGSTNLLLHIPAIAFAAGLER
;
A
#
# COMPACT_ATOMS: atom_id res chain seq x y z
N MET A 1 2.49 -18.51 7.53
CA MET A 1 3.11 -17.16 7.66
C MET A 1 4.40 -17.01 6.85
N PHE A 2 5.08 -18.10 6.44
CA PHE A 2 6.39 -18.02 5.77
C PHE A 2 6.37 -17.44 4.34
N ASP A 3 5.26 -17.56 3.62
CA ASP A 3 5.27 -17.29 2.16
C ASP A 3 4.93 -15.85 1.78
N SER A 4 4.32 -15.08 2.68
CA SER A 4 3.79 -13.75 2.35
C SER A 4 4.87 -12.77 1.89
N LEU A 5 6.01 -12.70 2.60
CA LEU A 5 7.11 -11.80 2.24
C LEU A 5 7.82 -12.23 0.95
N PRO A 6 8.18 -13.52 0.74
CA PRO A 6 8.68 -14.00 -0.55
C PRO A 6 7.76 -13.66 -1.72
N TYR A 7 6.44 -13.86 -1.58
CA TYR A 7 5.47 -13.58 -2.64
C TYR A 7 5.38 -12.11 -3.04
N ARG A 8 5.85 -11.17 -2.21
CA ARG A 8 6.05 -9.77 -2.61
C ARG A 8 6.96 -9.69 -3.84
N ASN A 9 8.08 -10.41 -3.81
CA ASN A 9 9.07 -10.37 -4.88
C ASN A 9 8.54 -11.06 -6.13
N ASP A 10 7.86 -12.20 -5.97
CA ASP A 10 7.25 -12.93 -7.08
C ASP A 10 6.19 -12.08 -7.79
N ALA A 11 5.29 -11.47 -7.02
CA ALA A 11 4.29 -10.56 -7.56
C ALA A 11 4.93 -9.37 -8.28
N ALA A 12 5.97 -8.75 -7.70
CA ALA A 12 6.69 -7.65 -8.35
C ALA A 12 7.35 -8.09 -9.67
N VAL A 13 7.94 -9.28 -9.74
CA VAL A 13 8.52 -9.83 -10.96
C VAL A 13 7.44 -10.05 -12.02
N ILE A 14 6.28 -10.61 -11.65
CA ILE A 14 5.14 -10.82 -12.55
C ILE A 14 4.64 -9.48 -13.08
N PHE A 15 4.40 -8.49 -12.21
CA PHE A 15 3.94 -7.15 -12.63
C PHE A 15 4.92 -6.48 -13.59
N ARG A 16 6.24 -6.55 -13.32
CA ARG A 16 7.28 -6.02 -14.21
C ARG A 16 7.26 -6.68 -15.58
N ARG A 17 7.03 -8.00 -15.64
CA ARG A 17 6.91 -8.73 -16.91
C ARG A 17 5.67 -8.27 -17.67
N LEU A 18 4.50 -8.23 -17.02
CA LEU A 18 3.25 -7.78 -17.64
C LEU A 18 3.35 -6.35 -18.19
N ILE A 19 3.93 -5.43 -17.42
CA ILE A 19 4.18 -4.07 -17.89
C ILE A 19 5.05 -4.12 -19.15
N ARG A 20 6.22 -4.77 -19.13
CA ARG A 20 7.13 -4.82 -20.28
C ARG A 20 6.56 -5.50 -21.51
N SER A 21 5.63 -6.45 -21.35
CA SER A 21 4.98 -7.18 -22.44
C SER A 21 3.95 -6.36 -23.23
N LEU A 22 3.61 -5.14 -22.79
CA LEU A 22 2.70 -4.25 -23.52
C LEU A 22 3.52 -3.19 -24.31
N PRO A 23 3.76 -3.36 -25.61
CA PRO A 23 4.70 -2.54 -26.38
C PRO A 23 4.20 -1.11 -26.66
N THR A 24 2.89 -0.88 -26.61
CA THR A 24 2.26 0.41 -26.93
C THR A 24 1.90 1.23 -25.69
N ARG A 25 2.23 0.76 -24.48
CA ARG A 25 1.89 1.47 -23.24
C ARG A 25 2.63 2.81 -23.17
N ARG A 26 1.91 3.83 -22.73
CA ARG A 26 2.44 5.19 -22.52
C ARG A 26 2.65 5.54 -21.04
N GLY A 27 2.09 4.72 -20.15
CA GLY A 27 2.16 4.88 -18.70
C GLY A 27 1.63 3.63 -17.99
N VAL A 28 1.81 3.55 -16.67
CA VAL A 28 1.25 2.47 -15.83
C VAL A 28 0.51 3.07 -14.64
N LEU A 29 -0.74 2.65 -14.47
CA LEU A 29 -1.51 2.90 -13.25
C LEU A 29 -1.52 1.61 -12.42
N GLY A 30 -0.81 1.59 -11.31
CA GLY A 30 -0.77 0.44 -10.40
C GLY A 30 -1.83 0.58 -9.31
N VAL A 31 -2.77 -0.36 -9.21
CA VAL A 31 -3.75 -0.40 -8.13
C VAL A 31 -3.43 -1.59 -7.23
N ALA A 32 -3.18 -1.35 -5.94
CA ALA A 32 -2.82 -2.42 -5.02
C ALA A 32 -3.18 -2.07 -3.58
N THR A 33 -3.28 -3.09 -2.73
CA THR A 33 -3.54 -2.93 -1.29
C THR A 33 -2.90 -4.10 -0.52
N CYS A 34 -3.27 -4.25 0.75
CA CYS A 34 -2.80 -5.28 1.66
C CYS A 34 -1.31 -5.15 2.00
N ASP A 35 -0.86 -5.98 2.95
CA ASP A 35 0.45 -5.88 3.59
C ASP A 35 1.61 -5.96 2.58
N LYS A 36 1.62 -7.01 1.74
CA LYS A 36 2.70 -7.26 0.76
C LYS A 36 2.35 -6.88 -0.68
N GLY A 37 1.06 -6.82 -1.00
CA GLY A 37 0.58 -6.51 -2.36
C GLY A 37 0.93 -5.08 -2.77
N LEU A 38 0.75 -4.12 -1.86
CA LEU A 38 1.08 -2.72 -2.13
C LEU A 38 2.59 -2.48 -2.29
N PRO A 39 3.47 -2.98 -1.40
CA PRO A 39 4.92 -2.95 -1.65
C PRO A 39 5.33 -3.67 -2.94
N ALA A 40 4.73 -4.80 -3.30
CA ALA A 40 5.03 -5.49 -4.55
C ALA A 40 4.75 -4.62 -5.78
N MET A 41 3.63 -3.90 -5.77
CA MET A 41 3.30 -2.92 -6.81
C MET A 41 4.31 -1.78 -6.82
N MET A 42 4.67 -1.22 -5.66
CA MET A 42 5.70 -0.17 -5.57
C MET A 42 7.04 -0.60 -6.15
N LEU A 43 7.50 -1.82 -5.84
CA LEU A 43 8.72 -2.39 -6.43
C LEU A 43 8.61 -2.48 -7.96
N ALA A 44 7.44 -2.88 -8.47
CA ALA A 44 7.23 -3.00 -9.90
C ALA A 44 7.23 -1.65 -10.61
N LEU A 45 6.55 -0.63 -10.06
CA LEU A 45 6.53 0.72 -10.59
C LEU A 45 7.90 1.39 -10.49
N ALA A 46 8.58 1.25 -9.34
CA ALA A 46 9.92 1.79 -9.11
C ALA A 46 10.94 1.26 -10.11
N ALA A 47 10.79 0.02 -10.59
CA ALA A 47 11.67 -0.55 -11.62
C ALA A 47 11.40 -0.02 -13.04
N MET A 48 10.31 0.71 -13.28
CA MET A 48 9.95 1.28 -14.59
C MET A 48 10.51 2.70 -14.74
N HIS A 49 11.84 2.84 -14.66
CA HIS A 49 12.55 4.13 -14.58
C HIS A 49 12.15 5.14 -15.67
N ASP A 50 11.87 4.63 -16.88
CA ASP A 50 11.57 5.43 -18.06
C ASP A 50 10.10 5.64 -18.38
N LEU A 51 9.20 5.18 -17.50
CA LEU A 51 7.78 5.26 -17.75
C LEU A 51 7.11 6.21 -16.76
N PRO A 52 6.16 7.06 -17.23
CA PRO A 52 5.17 7.66 -16.35
C PRO A 52 4.43 6.57 -15.58
N SER A 53 4.43 6.62 -14.25
CA SER A 53 3.65 5.70 -13.44
C SER A 53 3.01 6.40 -12.25
N VAL A 54 1.83 5.92 -11.86
CA VAL A 54 1.10 6.38 -10.67
C VAL A 54 0.59 5.16 -9.91
N LEU A 55 0.73 5.21 -8.59
CA LEU A 55 0.18 4.23 -7.66
C LEU A 55 -1.16 4.75 -7.11
N VAL A 56 -2.20 3.94 -7.23
CA VAL A 56 -3.49 4.13 -6.57
C VAL A 56 -3.53 3.17 -5.36
N PRO A 57 -3.42 3.70 -4.13
CA PRO A 57 -3.66 2.91 -2.93
C PRO A 57 -5.08 2.34 -2.98
N GLY A 58 -5.25 1.04 -2.74
CA GLY A 58 -6.56 0.38 -2.73
C GLY A 58 -7.39 0.69 -1.47
N GLY A 59 -6.95 1.63 -0.64
CA GLY A 59 -7.69 2.11 0.51
C GLY A 59 -7.66 1.18 1.72
N VAL A 60 -8.42 1.55 2.74
CA VAL A 60 -8.59 0.78 3.99
C VAL A 60 -10.02 0.30 4.16
N THR A 61 -10.21 -0.81 4.86
CA THR A 61 -11.52 -1.18 5.39
C THR A 61 -11.98 -0.14 6.42
N LEU A 62 -13.28 0.07 6.60
CA LEU A 62 -13.77 0.92 7.69
C LEU A 62 -13.81 0.13 9.00
N PRO A 63 -13.61 0.79 10.15
CA PRO A 63 -13.86 0.16 11.44
C PRO A 63 -15.34 -0.24 11.54
N PRO A 64 -15.66 -1.30 12.28
CA PRO A 64 -17.05 -1.68 12.50
C PRO A 64 -17.79 -0.62 13.32
N THR A 65 -19.09 -0.51 13.11
CA THR A 65 -19.95 0.38 13.91
C THR A 65 -20.20 -0.15 15.32
N HIS A 66 -20.11 -1.47 15.49
CA HIS A 66 -20.28 -2.16 16.77
C HIS A 66 -19.19 -3.23 16.91
N GLY A 67 -18.63 -3.37 18.11
CA GLY A 67 -17.59 -4.35 18.40
C GLY A 67 -16.17 -3.78 18.30
N GLU A 68 -15.19 -4.69 18.21
CA GLU A 68 -13.77 -4.36 18.21
C GLU A 68 -13.23 -4.24 16.78
N ASP A 69 -12.39 -3.24 16.53
CA ASP A 69 -11.76 -3.08 15.22
C ASP A 69 -10.63 -4.09 14.96
N ALA A 70 -10.14 -4.12 13.72
CA ALA A 70 -9.07 -5.02 13.29
C ALA A 70 -7.73 -4.83 14.02
N GLY A 71 -7.54 -3.69 14.70
CA GLY A 71 -6.39 -3.45 15.57
C GLY A 71 -6.56 -4.18 16.89
N LYS A 72 -7.68 -3.92 17.58
CA LYS A 72 -7.97 -4.46 18.91
C LYS A 72 -8.21 -5.97 18.91
N VAL A 73 -8.88 -6.48 17.87
CA VAL A 73 -9.27 -7.89 17.71
C VAL A 73 -8.06 -8.85 17.68
N GLN A 74 -6.85 -8.36 17.42
CA GLN A 74 -5.64 -9.17 17.37
C GLN A 74 -5.30 -9.82 18.72
N THR A 75 -5.88 -9.34 19.81
CA THR A 75 -5.68 -9.87 21.16
C THR A 75 -6.63 -11.01 21.53
N ILE A 76 -7.58 -11.40 20.65
CA ILE A 76 -8.59 -12.44 20.94
C ILE A 76 -7.95 -13.72 21.47
N GLY A 77 -6.89 -14.22 20.82
CA GLY A 77 -6.26 -15.48 21.22
C GLY A 77 -5.72 -15.44 22.65
N ALA A 78 -5.11 -14.32 23.04
CA ALA A 78 -4.61 -14.13 24.40
C ALA A 78 -5.76 -14.04 25.41
N ARG A 79 -6.77 -13.20 25.12
CA ARG A 79 -7.93 -13.01 26.01
C ARG A 79 -8.72 -14.30 26.23
N TYR A 80 -8.90 -15.10 25.18
CA TYR A 80 -9.55 -16.40 25.27
C TYR A 80 -8.79 -17.36 26.19
N VAL A 81 -7.47 -17.49 26.02
CA VAL A 81 -6.63 -18.38 26.85
C VAL A 81 -6.56 -17.92 28.31
N HIS A 82 -6.68 -16.62 28.57
CA HIS A 82 -6.73 -16.07 29.93
C HIS A 82 -8.12 -16.15 30.60
N GLY A 83 -9.15 -16.59 29.88
CA GLY A 83 -10.52 -16.65 30.40
C GLY A 83 -11.22 -15.29 30.47
N ASP A 84 -10.65 -14.25 29.83
CA ASP A 84 -11.23 -12.90 29.74
C ASP A 84 -12.33 -12.81 28.67
N MET A 85 -12.54 -13.88 27.90
CA MET A 85 -13.50 -13.96 26.81
C MET A 85 -13.89 -15.41 26.54
N THR A 86 -15.17 -15.65 26.26
CA THR A 86 -15.69 -16.95 25.81
C THR A 86 -15.40 -17.20 24.33
N LEU A 87 -15.52 -18.45 23.87
CA LEU A 87 -15.33 -18.79 22.46
C LEU A 87 -16.36 -18.08 21.55
N ASP A 88 -17.60 -17.95 22.01
CA ASP A 88 -18.67 -17.30 21.24
C ASP A 88 -18.40 -15.79 21.09
N GLU A 89 -17.98 -15.12 22.16
CA GLU A 89 -17.57 -13.71 22.12
C GLU A 89 -16.37 -13.51 21.18
N ALA A 90 -15.38 -14.41 21.23
CA ALA A 90 -14.23 -14.39 20.33
C ALA A 90 -14.64 -14.56 18.85
N SER A 91 -15.54 -15.49 18.57
CA SER A 91 -16.05 -15.72 17.22
C SER A 91 -16.77 -14.49 16.67
N ILE A 92 -17.65 -13.88 17.47
CA ILE A 92 -18.40 -12.67 17.11
C ILE A 92 -17.45 -11.49 16.88
N ALA A 93 -16.52 -11.25 17.81
CA ALA A 93 -15.54 -10.17 17.70
C ALA A 93 -14.65 -10.32 16.44
N GLY A 94 -14.17 -11.54 16.17
CA GLY A 94 -13.39 -11.86 14.98
C GLY A 94 -14.15 -11.62 13.67
N CYS A 95 -15.41 -12.02 13.61
CA CYS A 95 -16.25 -11.83 12.42
C CYS A 95 -16.59 -10.34 12.17
N ALA A 96 -16.80 -9.56 13.23
CA ALA A 96 -17.21 -8.17 13.12
C ALA A 96 -16.07 -7.20 12.80
N ALA A 97 -14.81 -7.56 13.03
CA ALA A 97 -13.70 -6.61 13.01
C ALA A 97 -13.40 -5.94 11.66
N CYS A 98 -13.83 -6.54 10.56
CA CYS A 98 -13.75 -5.99 9.21
C CYS A 98 -15.08 -5.31 8.85
N GLY A 99 -15.21 -4.00 9.11
CA GLY A 99 -16.48 -3.28 8.99
C GLY A 99 -16.98 -3.11 7.55
N THR A 100 -16.09 -3.15 6.55
CA THR A 100 -16.47 -3.13 5.12
C THR A 100 -15.60 -4.06 4.28
N ALA A 101 -16.14 -4.46 3.12
CA ALA A 101 -15.39 -5.23 2.13
C ALA A 101 -14.26 -4.41 1.48
N GLY A 102 -13.14 -5.07 1.21
CA GLY A 102 -11.99 -4.49 0.50
C GLY A 102 -11.05 -3.65 1.37
N GLY A 103 -9.94 -3.22 0.76
CA GLY A 103 -8.90 -2.43 1.41
C GLY A 103 -7.95 -3.22 2.31
N GLY A 104 -6.95 -2.52 2.84
CA GLY A 104 -6.07 -3.02 3.89
C GLY A 104 -6.62 -2.71 5.28
N CYS A 105 -5.94 -3.21 6.33
CA CYS A 105 -6.27 -2.85 7.70
C CYS A 105 -6.19 -1.32 7.91
N GLN A 106 -7.14 -0.78 8.68
CA GLN A 106 -7.34 0.66 8.94
C GLN A 106 -6.37 1.26 9.96
N PHE A 107 -5.78 0.44 10.83
CA PHE A 107 -4.73 0.87 11.75
C PHE A 107 -3.38 0.92 11.02
N LEU A 108 -2.38 1.62 11.59
CA LEU A 108 -1.03 1.77 11.01
C LEU A 108 -0.15 0.50 11.07
N GLY A 109 -0.72 -0.65 10.69
CA GLY A 109 0.04 -1.82 10.26
C GLY A 109 0.70 -1.62 8.90
N THR A 110 1.27 -2.69 8.32
CA THR A 110 2.03 -2.58 7.06
C THR A 110 1.19 -2.08 5.89
N ALA A 111 -0.07 -2.50 5.79
CA ALA A 111 -0.94 -2.11 4.67
C ALA A 111 -1.19 -0.59 4.66
N ALA A 112 -1.67 -0.03 5.77
CA ALA A 112 -1.90 1.41 5.91
C ALA A 112 -0.60 2.22 5.83
N THR A 113 0.46 1.77 6.53
CA THR A 113 1.77 2.45 6.47
C THR A 113 2.29 2.50 5.03
N SER A 114 2.19 1.41 4.27
CA SER A 114 2.63 1.39 2.88
C SER A 114 1.87 2.40 2.01
N GLN A 115 0.59 2.68 2.26
CA GLN A 115 -0.15 3.72 1.53
C GLN A 115 0.43 5.11 1.81
N VAL A 116 0.66 5.42 3.08
CA VAL A 116 1.28 6.69 3.52
C VAL A 116 2.68 6.85 2.91
N ILE A 117 3.46 5.77 2.87
CA ILE A 117 4.78 5.76 2.23
C ILE A 117 4.70 5.94 0.72
N GLY A 118 3.67 5.40 0.05
CA GLY A 118 3.45 5.61 -1.37
C GLY A 118 3.23 7.09 -1.71
N GLU A 119 2.48 7.78 -0.86
CA GLU A 119 2.28 9.23 -0.96
C GLU A 119 3.59 10.00 -0.67
N ALA A 120 4.32 9.64 0.39
CA ALA A 120 5.58 10.30 0.76
C ALA A 120 6.70 10.12 -0.27
N LEU A 121 6.73 8.99 -0.98
CA LEU A 121 7.62 8.73 -2.11
C LEU A 121 7.24 9.53 -3.36
N GLY A 122 6.04 10.13 -3.41
CA GLY A 122 5.48 10.79 -4.59
C GLY A 122 4.90 9.82 -5.62
N LEU A 123 4.74 8.53 -5.29
CA LEU A 123 4.13 7.54 -6.18
C LEU A 123 2.62 7.69 -6.30
N SER A 124 1.99 8.20 -5.24
CA SER A 124 0.55 8.39 -5.14
C SER A 124 0.21 9.87 -5.00
N LEU A 125 -1.00 10.25 -5.42
CA LEU A 125 -1.47 11.62 -5.23
C LEU A 125 -1.62 11.94 -3.74
N PRO A 126 -1.37 13.19 -3.32
CA PRO A 126 -1.66 13.64 -1.97
C PRO A 126 -3.11 13.34 -1.56
N HIS A 127 -3.31 12.95 -0.30
CA HIS A 127 -4.61 12.57 0.28
C HIS A 127 -5.25 11.31 -0.33
N SER A 128 -4.49 10.49 -1.05
CA SER A 128 -4.99 9.20 -1.55
C SER A 128 -4.75 8.05 -0.60
N ALA A 129 -3.77 8.17 0.30
CA ALA A 129 -3.53 7.17 1.33
C ALA A 129 -4.73 7.09 2.29
N LEU A 130 -5.07 5.86 2.72
CA LEU A 130 -6.10 5.61 3.74
C LEU A 130 -7.53 6.02 3.33
N ALA A 131 -7.77 6.33 2.06
CA ALA A 131 -9.11 6.50 1.55
C ALA A 131 -9.94 5.23 1.81
N PRO A 132 -11.18 5.31 2.34
CA PRO A 132 -12.00 4.14 2.54
C PRO A 132 -12.26 3.39 1.22
N SER A 133 -11.89 2.11 1.18
CA SER A 133 -11.98 1.28 -0.02
C SER A 133 -13.42 1.24 -0.53
N GLY A 134 -13.59 1.43 -1.84
CA GLY A 134 -14.89 1.37 -2.51
C GLY A 134 -15.84 2.55 -2.25
N GLN A 135 -15.45 3.51 -1.41
CA GLN A 135 -16.25 4.72 -1.18
C GLN A 135 -16.09 5.75 -2.31
N PRO A 136 -17.03 6.70 -2.47
CA PRO A 136 -16.96 7.71 -3.53
C PRO A 136 -15.64 8.48 -3.57
N VAL A 137 -15.05 8.78 -2.40
CA VAL A 137 -13.75 9.44 -2.30
C VAL A 137 -12.62 8.63 -2.94
N TRP A 138 -12.64 7.29 -2.79
CA TRP A 138 -11.65 6.42 -3.40
C TRP A 138 -11.80 6.38 -4.93
N ILE A 139 -13.03 6.32 -5.43
CA ILE A 139 -13.32 6.35 -6.88
C ILE A 139 -12.85 7.67 -7.49
N ASP A 140 -13.11 8.79 -6.82
CA ASP A 140 -12.62 10.10 -7.23
C ASP A 140 -11.07 10.14 -7.24
N MET A 141 -10.41 9.60 -6.20
CA MET A 141 -8.94 9.53 -6.18
C MET A 141 -8.37 8.66 -7.30
N ALA A 142 -9.02 7.55 -7.65
CA ALA A 142 -8.61 6.72 -8.78
C ALA A 142 -8.73 7.48 -10.11
N ALA A 143 -9.84 8.21 -10.33
CA ALA A 143 -10.04 9.02 -11.53
C ALA A 143 -9.02 10.17 -11.63
N ARG A 144 -8.70 10.83 -10.51
CA ARG A 144 -7.65 11.87 -10.45
C ARG A 144 -6.27 11.29 -10.72
N SER A 145 -5.98 10.09 -10.21
CA SER A 145 -4.71 9.39 -10.45
C SER A 145 -4.52 9.03 -11.93
N ALA A 146 -5.59 8.62 -12.62
CA ALA A 146 -5.55 8.40 -14.06
C ALA A 146 -5.26 9.71 -14.84
N LYS A 147 -5.90 10.82 -14.46
CA LYS A 147 -5.60 12.15 -15.05
C LYS A 147 -4.16 12.58 -14.80
N ALA A 148 -3.64 12.36 -13.58
CA ALA A 148 -2.26 12.65 -13.24
C ALA A 148 -1.29 11.82 -14.09
N LEU A 149 -1.58 10.54 -14.32
CA LEU A 149 -0.77 9.69 -15.20
C LEU A 149 -0.70 10.24 -16.63
N MET A 150 -1.84 10.70 -17.17
CA MET A 150 -1.87 11.34 -18.49
C MET A 150 -1.01 12.62 -18.51
N GLN A 151 -1.13 13.46 -17.47
CA GLN A 151 -0.32 14.68 -17.35
C GLN A 151 1.19 14.39 -17.24
N LEU A 152 1.59 13.34 -16.51
CA LEU A 152 2.98 12.90 -16.46
C LEU A 152 3.47 12.49 -17.85
N ALA A 153 2.65 11.72 -18.59
CA ALA A 153 2.98 11.29 -19.94
C ALA A 153 3.10 12.46 -20.93
N ASP A 154 2.19 13.44 -20.87
CA ASP A 154 2.22 14.62 -21.73
C ASP A 154 3.43 15.52 -21.44
N ARG A 155 3.85 15.60 -20.17
CA ARG A 155 5.02 16.37 -19.72
C ARG A 155 6.34 15.61 -19.87
N GLY A 156 6.30 14.33 -20.27
CA GLY A 156 7.49 13.48 -20.36
C GLY A 156 8.14 13.17 -19.00
N LEU A 157 7.40 13.30 -17.90
CA LEU A 157 7.87 13.00 -16.55
C LEU A 157 7.81 11.48 -16.29
N LYS A 158 8.92 10.93 -15.81
CA LYS A 158 9.14 9.49 -15.65
C LYS A 158 9.38 9.14 -14.19
N MET A 159 9.39 7.85 -13.88
CA MET A 159 9.60 7.43 -12.48
C MET A 159 10.93 7.87 -11.88
N ARG A 160 12.01 7.92 -12.68
CA ARG A 160 13.31 8.42 -12.24
C ARG A 160 13.30 9.89 -11.78
N ASP A 161 12.32 10.68 -12.23
CA ASP A 161 12.21 12.09 -11.89
C ASP A 161 11.47 12.28 -10.55
N ILE A 162 10.71 11.28 -10.12
CA ILE A 162 9.92 11.26 -8.87
C ILE A 162 10.69 10.54 -7.76
N LEU A 163 11.24 9.35 -8.08
CA LEU A 163 12.02 8.55 -7.15
C LEU A 163 13.47 9.02 -7.16
N THR A 164 13.83 9.75 -6.11
CA THR A 164 15.15 10.35 -5.91
C THR A 164 15.61 10.06 -4.48
N ALA A 165 16.89 10.29 -4.17
CA ALA A 165 17.36 10.22 -2.78
C ALA A 165 16.53 11.12 -1.83
N GLY A 166 16.04 12.26 -2.34
CA GLY A 166 15.15 13.16 -1.61
C GLY A 166 13.80 12.54 -1.27
N SER A 167 13.14 11.86 -2.22
CA SER A 167 11.85 11.21 -1.93
C SER A 167 11.99 9.98 -1.04
N ILE A 168 13.10 9.23 -1.14
CA ILE A 168 13.41 8.16 -0.16
C ILE A 168 13.59 8.75 1.24
N ARG A 169 14.33 9.86 1.40
CA ARG A 169 14.47 10.56 2.68
C ARG A 169 13.12 11.03 3.21
N ASN A 170 12.26 11.62 2.37
CA ASN A 170 10.92 12.04 2.77
C ASN A 170 10.09 10.86 3.28
N ALA A 171 10.12 9.72 2.57
CA ALA A 171 9.44 8.51 3.00
C ALA A 171 9.92 8.03 4.37
N MET A 172 11.23 8.05 4.64
CA MET A 172 11.78 7.68 5.95
C MET A 172 11.37 8.67 7.07
N VAL A 173 11.37 9.97 6.80
CA VAL A 173 10.94 10.99 7.77
C VAL A 173 9.45 10.81 8.10
N VAL A 174 8.61 10.61 7.08
CA VAL A 174 7.17 10.36 7.28
C VAL A 174 6.95 9.05 8.00
N HIS A 175 7.67 7.98 7.67
CA HIS A 175 7.62 6.70 8.37
C HIS A 175 7.84 6.88 9.89
N ALA A 176 8.89 7.61 10.26
CA ALA A 176 9.21 7.91 11.65
C ALA A 176 8.12 8.78 12.31
N ALA A 177 7.62 9.79 11.61
CA ALA A 177 6.61 10.72 12.13
C ALA A 177 5.26 10.04 12.44
N VAL A 178 4.86 9.06 11.62
CA VAL A 178 3.58 8.37 11.81
C VAL A 178 3.68 7.13 12.70
N GLY A 179 4.88 6.77 13.17
CA GLY A 179 5.08 5.52 13.91
C GLY A 179 4.75 4.29 13.06
N GLY A 180 5.14 4.32 11.78
CA GLY A 180 4.77 3.30 10.81
C GLY A 180 5.30 1.91 11.14
N SER A 181 4.66 0.88 10.56
CA SER A 181 5.08 -0.52 10.71
C SER A 181 6.57 -0.74 10.43
N THR A 182 7.25 -1.50 11.29
CA THR A 182 8.66 -1.86 11.14
C THR A 182 8.94 -2.68 9.88
N ASN A 183 7.93 -3.33 9.30
CA ASN A 183 8.07 -4.02 8.00
C ASN A 183 8.50 -3.07 6.87
N LEU A 184 8.22 -1.76 6.98
CA LEU A 184 8.68 -0.80 5.97
C LEU A 184 10.20 -0.60 6.00
N LEU A 185 10.90 -0.99 7.07
CA LEU A 185 12.36 -1.07 7.09
C LEU A 185 12.89 -2.15 6.12
N LEU A 186 12.04 -3.09 5.68
CA LEU A 186 12.36 -4.07 4.64
C LEU A 186 11.85 -3.63 3.26
N HIS A 187 10.77 -2.85 3.20
CA HIS A 187 10.14 -2.47 1.95
C HIS A 187 10.77 -1.21 1.34
N ILE A 188 11.08 -0.17 2.12
CA ILE A 188 11.69 1.06 1.61
C ILE A 188 13.04 0.78 0.94
N PRO A 189 13.99 0.04 1.54
CA PRO A 189 15.25 -0.28 0.86
C PRO A 189 15.05 -1.14 -0.39
N ALA A 190 14.04 -2.02 -0.41
CA ALA A 190 13.72 -2.81 -1.59
C ALA A 190 13.15 -1.97 -2.73
N ILE A 191 12.34 -0.95 -2.41
CA ILE A 191 11.83 0.03 -3.38
C ILE A 191 12.99 0.89 -3.91
N ALA A 192 13.85 1.40 -3.02
CA ALA A 192 15.03 2.18 -3.41
C ALA A 192 15.94 1.38 -4.34
N PHE A 193 16.22 0.12 -4.01
CA PHE A 193 16.98 -0.77 -4.89
C PHE A 193 16.32 -0.97 -6.26
N ALA A 194 15.00 -1.19 -6.30
CA ALA A 194 14.27 -1.33 -7.57
C ALA A 194 14.33 -0.05 -8.42
N ALA A 195 14.37 1.12 -7.78
CA ALA A 195 14.55 2.42 -8.41
C ALA A 195 16.00 2.70 -8.86
N GLY A 196 16.97 1.84 -8.53
CA GLY A 196 18.39 2.08 -8.79
C GLY A 196 19.03 3.10 -7.84
N LEU A 197 18.45 3.29 -6.66
CA LEU A 197 18.92 4.19 -5.60
C LEU A 197 19.65 3.40 -4.49
N GLU A 198 20.38 4.13 -3.65
CA GLU A 198 21.02 3.57 -2.45
C GLU A 198 19.98 3.03 -1.47
N ARG A 199 20.33 1.92 -0.81
CA ARG A 199 19.44 1.15 0.08
C ARG A 199 19.47 1.66 1.51
#